data_AF-A0A3R9SLN9-F1
#
_entry.id   AF-A0A3R9SLN9-F1
#
_cell.length_a   1.000
_cell.length_b   1.000
_cell.length_c   1.000
_cell.angle_alpha   90.00
_cell.angle_beta   90.00
_cell.angle_gamma   90.00
#
_symmetry.space_group_name_H-M   'P 1'
#
loop_
_entity.id
_entity.type
_entity.pdbx_description
1 polymer ?
#
loop_
_entity_poly.entity_id
_entity_poly.type
_entity_poly.pdbx_seq_one_letter_code
_entity_poly.pdbx_strand_id
1 'polypeptide(L)'
;MSTHIYPNLNLKDPHFKAFKISDDFIPQTQIHTFNSELFLKEVDEYLSLYPHTQHIDICLHDLNGHIRGKRIDVKSLKNLSNGCYFPLSVYAMSLDGKVIEETGLGKYIGEPDRLCLPILDSLQPSALSPELNAQLYLSMQEEDGSDCRYEPRNILKKLLNQLHANNYFPV
;
A
#
# COMPACT_ATOMS: atom_id res chain seq x y z
N MET A 1 37.70 2.70 3.50
CA MET A 1 37.65 1.30 3.05
C MET A 1 36.19 0.89 3.04
N SER A 2 35.55 0.94 1.86
CA SER A 2 34.13 0.65 1.67
C SER A 2 34.01 -0.78 1.14
N THR A 3 33.45 -1.68 1.93
CA THR A 3 33.09 -3.04 1.49
C THR A 3 31.75 -2.95 0.75
N HIS A 4 31.82 -2.91 -0.58
CA HIS A 4 30.68 -3.18 -1.46
C HIS A 4 30.22 -4.62 -1.25
N ILE A 5 29.19 -4.80 -0.43
CA ILE A 5 28.33 -5.97 -0.48
C ILE A 5 27.47 -5.80 -1.74
N TYR A 6 27.29 -6.86 -2.52
CA TYR A 6 26.76 -6.92 -3.89
C TYR A 6 27.81 -6.66 -4.99
N PRO A 7 28.46 -7.74 -5.50
CA PRO A 7 29.17 -7.65 -6.76
C PRO A 7 28.17 -7.43 -7.90
N ASN A 8 28.58 -6.67 -8.91
CA ASN A 8 27.84 -6.30 -10.11
C ASN A 8 26.90 -7.40 -10.63
N LEU A 9 25.59 -7.14 -10.61
CA LEU A 9 24.58 -8.00 -11.20
C LEU A 9 24.78 -8.02 -12.73
N ASN A 10 25.34 -9.10 -13.24
CA ASN A 10 25.56 -9.27 -14.68
C ASN A 10 24.27 -9.76 -15.36
N LEU A 11 23.44 -8.82 -15.81
CA LEU A 11 22.19 -9.09 -16.54
C LEU A 11 22.37 -9.85 -17.87
N LYS A 12 23.61 -10.16 -18.27
CA LYS A 12 23.94 -10.96 -19.46
C LYS A 12 24.32 -12.41 -19.14
N ASP A 13 24.26 -12.83 -17.87
CA ASP A 13 24.51 -14.23 -17.51
C ASP A 13 23.40 -15.13 -18.08
N PRO A 14 23.71 -16.10 -18.96
CA PRO A 14 22.72 -17.01 -19.54
C PRO A 14 22.07 -17.94 -18.50
N HIS A 15 22.63 -18.05 -17.29
CA HIS A 15 22.04 -18.77 -16.15
C HIS A 15 21.16 -17.87 -15.27
N PHE A 16 21.21 -16.55 -15.43
CA PHE A 16 20.28 -15.63 -14.77
C PHE A 16 18.93 -15.69 -15.49
N LYS A 17 18.10 -16.65 -15.10
CA LYS A 17 16.68 -16.59 -15.41
C LYS A 17 16.06 -15.54 -14.49
N ALA A 18 15.77 -14.35 -15.03
CA ALA A 18 14.80 -13.47 -14.39
C ALA A 18 13.58 -14.33 -14.01
N PHE A 19 13.16 -14.27 -12.75
CA PHE A 19 11.97 -14.96 -12.30
C PHE A 19 10.78 -14.40 -13.10
N LYS A 20 10.46 -15.07 -14.20
CA LYS A 20 9.28 -14.77 -15.00
C LYS A 20 8.11 -15.39 -14.26
N ILE A 21 7.36 -14.54 -13.56
CA ILE A 21 5.98 -14.89 -13.18
C ILE A 21 5.30 -15.19 -14.52
N SER A 22 4.92 -16.44 -14.77
CA SER A 22 4.19 -16.78 -15.99
C SER A 22 2.82 -16.13 -15.93
N ASP A 23 2.27 -15.75 -17.09
CA ASP A 23 0.96 -15.11 -17.15
C ASP A 23 -0.17 -16.05 -16.65
N ASP A 24 0.07 -17.37 -16.66
CA ASP A 24 -0.78 -18.39 -16.04
C ASP A 24 -0.81 -18.31 -14.48
N PHE A 25 0.11 -17.57 -13.88
CA PHE A 25 0.17 -17.21 -12.45
C PHE A 25 -0.42 -15.82 -12.17
N ILE A 26 -1.29 -15.33 -13.05
CA ILE A 26 -2.18 -14.18 -12.81
C ILE A 26 -3.60 -14.72 -12.54
N PRO A 27 -3.92 -15.23 -11.34
CA PRO A 27 -5.26 -15.62 -10.97
C PRO A 27 -6.08 -14.38 -10.56
N GLN A 28 -7.38 -14.49 -10.79
CA GLN A 28 -8.40 -13.46 -10.62
C GLN A 28 -8.23 -12.64 -9.35
N THR A 29 -8.10 -11.35 -9.57
CA THR A 29 -8.08 -10.30 -8.55
C THR A 29 -9.43 -10.29 -7.81
N GLN A 30 -9.40 -10.32 -6.47
CA GLN A 30 -10.62 -10.22 -5.68
C GLN A 30 -11.07 -8.75 -5.63
N ILE A 31 -12.36 -8.51 -5.87
CA ILE A 31 -12.97 -7.20 -5.64
C ILE A 31 -13.12 -7.04 -4.12
N HIS A 32 -12.32 -6.16 -3.53
CA HIS A 32 -12.50 -5.77 -2.14
C HIS A 32 -13.57 -4.67 -2.06
N THR A 33 -14.73 -5.00 -1.50
CA THR A 33 -15.76 -4.00 -1.21
C THR A 33 -15.42 -3.32 0.11
N PHE A 34 -14.81 -2.14 0.03
CA PHE A 34 -14.69 -1.24 1.18
C PHE A 34 -16.09 -0.87 1.69
N ASN A 35 -16.30 -1.00 3.01
CA ASN A 35 -17.55 -0.63 3.64
C ASN A 35 -17.42 0.77 4.26
N SER A 36 -17.96 1.77 3.56
CA SER A 36 -17.91 3.17 3.98
C SER A 36 -18.68 3.45 5.28
N GLU A 37 -19.77 2.73 5.55
CA GLU A 37 -20.57 2.89 6.77
C GLU A 37 -19.79 2.42 8.01
N LEU A 38 -19.10 1.28 7.90
CA LEU A 38 -18.23 0.78 8.98
C LEU A 38 -17.06 1.73 9.23
N PHE A 39 -16.46 2.28 8.19
CA PHE A 39 -15.39 3.26 8.34
C PHE A 39 -15.87 4.54 9.03
N LEU A 40 -17.03 5.07 8.65
CA LEU A 40 -17.57 6.27 9.30
C LEU A 40 -17.86 6.02 10.79
N LYS A 41 -18.32 4.81 11.14
CA LYS A 41 -18.50 4.39 12.53
C LYS A 41 -17.15 4.32 13.27
N GLU A 42 -16.13 3.71 12.68
CA GLU A 42 -14.76 3.67 13.22
C GLU A 42 -14.22 5.09 13.47
N VAL A 43 -14.44 6.02 12.55
CA VAL A 43 -14.04 7.42 12.70
C VAL A 43 -14.74 8.10 13.89
N ASP A 44 -16.05 7.89 14.03
CA ASP A 44 -16.81 8.48 15.14
C ASP A 44 -16.37 7.91 16.49
N GLU A 45 -16.13 6.60 16.58
CA GLU A 45 -15.59 5.93 17.77
C GLU A 45 -14.19 6.45 18.11
N TYR A 46 -13.29 6.54 17.14
CA TYR A 46 -11.94 7.07 17.33
C TYR A 46 -11.97 8.52 17.84
N LEU A 47 -12.74 9.41 17.22
CA LEU A 47 -12.79 10.82 17.61
C LEU A 47 -13.46 11.04 18.97
N SER A 48 -14.32 10.12 19.42
CA SER A 48 -14.87 10.14 20.78
C SER A 48 -13.80 9.88 21.84
N LEU A 49 -12.82 9.03 21.52
CA LEU A 49 -11.71 8.66 22.41
C LEU A 49 -10.56 9.67 22.32
N TYR A 50 -10.31 10.24 21.14
CA TYR A 50 -9.20 11.17 20.85
C TYR A 50 -9.71 12.52 20.31
N PRO A 51 -10.47 13.29 21.11
CA PRO A 51 -11.17 14.50 20.66
C PRO A 51 -10.24 15.67 20.28
N HIS A 52 -8.96 15.59 20.63
CA HIS A 52 -7.96 16.61 20.32
C HIS A 52 -7.14 16.31 19.06
N THR A 53 -7.45 15.22 18.35
CA THR A 53 -6.78 14.88 17.08
C THR A 53 -6.93 16.03 16.09
N GLN A 54 -5.81 16.48 15.53
CA GLN A 54 -5.73 17.56 14.54
C GLN A 54 -5.37 17.03 13.16
N HIS A 55 -4.54 15.99 13.09
CA HIS A 55 -4.05 15.46 11.82
C HIS A 55 -4.08 13.95 11.75
N ILE A 56 -4.17 13.44 10.52
CA ILE A 56 -4.13 12.01 10.20
C ILE A 56 -3.02 11.78 9.19
N ASP A 57 -2.07 10.92 9.52
CA ASP A 57 -1.09 10.40 8.57
C ASP A 57 -1.72 9.22 7.82
N ILE A 58 -2.08 9.44 6.56
CA ILE A 58 -2.60 8.39 5.69
C ILE A 58 -1.45 7.70 4.97
N CYS A 59 -1.39 6.37 5.05
CA CYS A 59 -0.17 5.61 4.80
C CYS A 59 -0.39 4.41 3.87
N LEU A 60 0.58 4.20 2.98
CA LEU A 60 0.79 3.00 2.18
C LEU A 60 2.20 2.45 2.50
N HIS A 61 2.42 1.15 2.30
CA HIS A 61 3.78 0.58 2.33
C HIS A 61 4.30 0.41 0.91
N ASP A 62 5.48 0.96 0.61
CA ASP A 62 6.17 0.67 -0.65
C ASP A 62 6.80 -0.73 -0.65
N LEU A 63 7.39 -1.13 -1.78
CA LEU A 63 8.05 -2.44 -1.93
C LEU A 63 9.28 -2.63 -1.02
N ASN A 64 9.85 -1.54 -0.50
CA ASN A 64 10.97 -1.59 0.44
C ASN A 64 10.49 -1.63 1.90
N GLY A 65 9.16 -1.67 2.13
CA GLY A 65 8.57 -1.64 3.46
C GLY A 65 8.48 -0.23 4.07
N HIS A 66 8.88 0.82 3.34
CA HIS A 66 8.79 2.18 3.84
C HIS A 66 7.35 2.69 3.77
N ILE A 67 6.97 3.45 4.81
CA ILE A 67 5.70 4.16 4.80
C ILE A 67 5.80 5.35 3.85
N ARG A 68 4.87 5.41 2.90
CA ARG A 68 4.65 6.51 1.97
C ARG A 68 3.25 7.07 2.19
N GLY A 69 3.08 8.38 2.12
CA GLY A 69 1.83 8.97 2.52
C GLY A 69 1.84 10.48 2.54
N LYS A 70 0.76 11.05 3.06
CA LYS A 70 0.65 12.48 3.35
C LYS A 70 -0.13 12.68 4.63
N ARG A 71 0.09 13.84 5.26
CA ARG A 71 -0.71 14.28 6.40
C ARG A 71 -1.93 15.05 5.92
N ILE A 72 -3.10 14.75 6.47
CA ILE A 72 -4.35 15.48 6.23
C ILE A 72 -4.88 16.09 7.54
N ASP A 73 -5.68 17.15 7.41
CA ASP A 73 -6.44 17.71 8.54
C ASP A 73 -7.56 16.74 8.95
N VAL A 74 -7.82 16.62 10.25
CA VAL A 74 -8.87 15.76 10.83
C VAL A 74 -10.25 16.00 10.20
N LYS A 75 -10.54 17.23 9.76
CA LYS A 75 -11.79 17.59 9.06
C LYS A 75 -11.97 16.84 7.75
N SER A 76 -10.88 16.37 7.15
CA SER A 76 -10.89 15.59 5.90
C SER A 76 -11.03 14.09 6.14
N LEU A 77 -10.93 13.60 7.39
CA LEU A 77 -10.93 12.18 7.71
C LEU A 77 -12.19 11.47 7.21
N LYS A 78 -13.38 12.05 7.45
CA LYS A 78 -14.64 11.46 6.98
C LYS A 78 -14.75 11.41 5.45
N ASN A 79 -14.10 12.32 4.73
CA ASN A 79 -14.11 12.33 3.26
C ASN A 79 -13.41 11.10 2.67
N LEU A 80 -12.54 10.43 3.44
CA LEU A 80 -11.90 9.19 3.04
C LEU A 80 -12.88 8.00 2.91
N SER A 81 -14.16 8.16 3.29
CA SER A 81 -15.21 7.22 2.93
C SER A 81 -15.40 7.09 1.40
N ASN A 82 -14.92 8.06 0.63
CA ASN A 82 -14.88 8.03 -0.83
C ASN A 82 -13.47 7.67 -1.37
N GLY A 83 -12.54 7.36 -0.47
CA GLY A 83 -11.13 7.16 -0.77
C GLY A 83 -10.37 8.46 -1.08
N CYS A 84 -9.12 8.28 -1.49
CA CYS A 84 -8.25 9.35 -1.98
C CYS A 84 -7.30 8.78 -3.05
N TYR A 85 -6.59 9.63 -3.78
CA TYR A 85 -5.70 9.19 -4.85
C TYR A 85 -4.23 9.31 -4.47
N PHE A 86 -3.45 8.31 -4.87
CA PHE A 86 -1.99 8.30 -4.84
C PHE A 86 -1.43 7.83 -6.18
N PRO A 87 -0.23 8.29 -6.58
CA PRO A 87 0.41 7.83 -7.80
C PRO A 87 0.85 6.37 -7.63
N LEU A 88 0.64 5.56 -8.67
CA LEU A 88 1.06 4.16 -8.68
C LEU A 88 2.58 3.98 -8.46
N SER A 89 3.36 5.01 -8.80
CA SER A 89 4.82 5.05 -8.64
C SER A 89 5.29 4.99 -7.19
N VAL A 90 4.40 5.07 -6.19
CA VAL A 90 4.72 4.72 -4.79
C VAL A 90 5.39 3.34 -4.70
N TYR A 91 4.99 2.39 -5.55
CA TYR A 91 5.58 1.05 -5.60
C TYR A 91 6.83 0.93 -6.49
N ALA A 92 7.30 2.04 -7.06
CA ALA A 92 8.50 2.11 -7.89
C ALA A 92 9.58 3.01 -7.27
N MET A 93 9.48 3.31 -5.97
CA MET A 93 10.41 4.21 -5.30
C MET A 93 11.69 3.49 -4.85
N SER A 94 12.83 4.17 -4.97
CA SER A 94 14.09 3.81 -4.35
C SER A 94 14.05 4.05 -2.83
N LEU A 95 15.07 3.53 -2.13
CA LEU A 95 15.25 3.80 -0.71
C LEU A 95 15.35 5.31 -0.40
N ASP A 96 15.99 6.07 -1.30
CA ASP A 96 16.12 7.53 -1.21
C ASP A 96 14.84 8.29 -1.62
N GLY A 97 13.77 7.57 -1.97
CA GLY A 97 12.48 8.16 -2.33
C GLY A 97 12.39 8.71 -3.76
N LYS A 98 13.27 8.26 -4.68
CA LYS A 98 13.20 8.61 -6.10
C LYS A 98 12.43 7.54 -6.86
N VAL A 99 11.58 7.94 -7.80
CA VAL A 99 10.92 6.99 -8.70
C VAL A 99 11.96 6.38 -9.64
N ILE A 100 11.98 5.05 -9.73
CA ILE A 100 12.82 4.27 -10.63
C ILE A 100 12.06 4.08 -11.93
N GLU A 101 12.42 4.86 -12.94
CA GLU A 101 11.70 4.94 -14.21
C GLU A 101 11.75 3.63 -15.01
N GLU A 102 12.82 2.85 -14.86
CA GLU A 102 13.04 1.56 -15.52
C GLU A 102 12.03 0.47 -15.08
N THR A 103 11.29 0.70 -13.98
CA THR A 103 10.19 -0.19 -13.56
C THR A 103 9.00 -0.13 -14.51
N GLY A 104 8.92 0.89 -15.37
CA GLY A 104 7.75 1.12 -16.21
C GLY A 104 6.53 1.57 -15.42
N LEU A 105 6.72 2.19 -14.26
CA LEU A 105 5.66 2.80 -13.42
C LEU A 105 5.91 4.29 -13.16
N GLY A 106 6.94 4.87 -13.77
CA GLY A 106 7.40 6.24 -13.51
C GLY A 106 6.77 7.31 -14.40
N LYS A 107 7.28 8.54 -14.27
CA LYS A 107 6.70 9.74 -14.86
C LYS A 107 6.72 9.74 -16.39
N TYR A 108 7.70 9.10 -17.00
CA TYR A 108 7.89 9.18 -18.45
C TYR A 108 6.74 8.56 -19.25
N ILE A 109 5.95 7.68 -18.64
CA ILE A 109 4.78 7.04 -19.27
C ILE A 109 3.43 7.61 -18.80
N GLY A 110 3.47 8.61 -17.91
CA GLY A 110 2.32 9.10 -17.14
C GLY A 110 2.11 8.25 -15.89
N GLU A 111 2.22 8.86 -14.72
CA GLU A 111 1.92 8.19 -13.44
C GLU A 111 0.40 8.16 -13.26
N PRO A 112 -0.28 7.00 -13.38
CA PRO A 112 -1.71 6.95 -13.09
C PRO A 112 -1.92 7.12 -11.60
N ASP A 113 -2.81 8.05 -11.26
CA ASP A 113 -3.34 8.17 -9.90
C ASP A 113 -4.39 7.08 -9.68
N ARG A 114 -4.21 6.32 -8.62
CA ARG A 114 -5.06 5.17 -8.27
C ARG A 114 -5.85 5.45 -7.00
N LEU A 115 -7.09 4.96 -6.97
CA LEU A 115 -7.94 5.07 -5.80
C LEU A 115 -7.35 4.25 -4.66
N CYS A 116 -7.24 4.87 -3.50
CA CYS A 116 -6.78 4.27 -2.26
C CYS A 116 -7.88 4.41 -1.21
N LEU A 117 -8.28 3.28 -0.63
CA LEU A 117 -9.37 3.18 0.34
C LEU A 117 -8.82 2.87 1.73
N PRO A 118 -9.45 3.38 2.81
CA PRO A 118 -9.07 3.04 4.17
C PRO A 118 -9.11 1.53 4.43
N ILE A 119 -8.13 1.04 5.16
CA ILE A 119 -8.18 -0.28 5.79
C ILE A 119 -8.90 -0.11 7.12
N LEU A 120 -10.04 -0.80 7.28
CA LEU A 120 -10.78 -0.81 8.53
C LEU A 120 -9.90 -1.30 9.69
N ASP A 121 -10.20 -0.81 10.89
CA ASP A 121 -9.49 -1.07 12.15
C ASP A 121 -8.04 -0.55 12.18
N SER A 122 -7.59 0.18 11.15
CA SER A 122 -6.24 0.74 11.09
C SER A 122 -6.15 2.20 11.50
N LEU A 123 -7.26 2.87 11.79
CA LEU A 123 -7.24 4.21 12.37
C LEU A 123 -6.80 4.11 13.84
N GLN A 124 -5.58 4.56 14.13
CA GLN A 124 -4.99 4.48 15.46
C GLN A 124 -4.24 5.76 15.81
N PRO A 125 -4.09 6.12 17.10
CA PRO A 125 -3.26 7.25 17.50
C PRO A 125 -1.81 7.07 17.02
N SER A 126 -1.17 8.16 16.64
CA SER A 126 0.24 8.16 16.25
C SER A 126 1.12 7.80 17.45
N ALA A 127 2.19 7.03 17.23
CA ALA A 127 3.11 6.64 18.29
C ALA A 127 3.87 7.83 18.92
N LEU A 128 4.09 8.92 18.17
CA LEU A 128 4.92 10.06 18.62
C LEU A 128 4.11 11.17 19.30
N SER A 129 2.86 11.37 18.89
CA SER A 129 1.97 12.40 19.41
C SER A 129 0.52 11.90 19.31
N PRO A 130 0.16 10.90 20.12
CA PRO A 130 -1.13 10.21 20.07
C PRO A 130 -2.31 11.12 20.40
N GLU A 131 -2.07 12.23 21.09
CA GLU A 131 -3.10 13.20 21.48
C GLU A 131 -3.50 14.17 20.35
N LEU A 132 -2.58 14.45 19.40
CA LEU A 132 -2.82 15.38 18.29
C LEU A 132 -2.84 14.71 16.91
N ASN A 133 -2.27 13.52 16.77
CA ASN A 133 -2.10 12.89 15.47
C ASN A 133 -2.57 11.44 15.50
N ALA A 134 -3.18 11.00 14.39
CA ALA A 134 -3.51 9.61 14.13
C ALA A 134 -2.73 9.08 12.91
N GLN A 135 -2.74 7.78 12.74
CA GLN A 135 -2.33 7.07 11.53
C GLN A 135 -3.53 6.29 10.99
N LEU A 136 -3.63 6.19 9.67
CA LEU A 136 -4.59 5.34 8.97
C LEU A 136 -3.91 4.67 7.79
N TYR A 137 -4.01 3.34 7.67
CA TYR A 137 -3.51 2.64 6.50
C TYR A 137 -4.54 2.65 5.37
N LEU A 138 -4.03 2.71 4.15
CA LEU A 138 -4.80 2.61 2.92
C LEU A 138 -4.43 1.35 2.16
N SER A 139 -5.31 0.92 1.26
CA SER A 139 -5.03 -0.07 0.23
C SER A 139 -5.44 0.50 -1.13
N MET A 140 -4.61 0.28 -2.14
CA MET A 140 -4.77 0.81 -3.50
C MET A 140 -5.56 -0.19 -4.36
N GLN A 141 -6.43 0.35 -5.21
CA GLN A 141 -7.17 -0.40 -6.22
C GLN A 141 -6.67 -0.12 -7.63
N GLU A 142 -6.79 -1.11 -8.50
CA GLU A 142 -6.69 -0.94 -9.96
C GLU A 142 -7.92 -0.21 -10.51
N GLU A 143 -7.85 0.16 -11.79
CA GLU A 143 -8.93 0.84 -12.53
C GLU A 143 -10.28 0.09 -12.52
N ASP A 144 -10.23 -1.24 -12.49
CA ASP A 144 -11.40 -2.12 -12.45
C ASP A 144 -11.93 -2.36 -11.01
N GLY A 145 -11.36 -1.68 -10.01
CA GLY A 145 -11.73 -1.80 -8.61
C GLY A 145 -11.12 -3.01 -7.90
N SER A 146 -10.27 -3.78 -8.56
CA SER A 146 -9.56 -4.89 -7.93
C SER A 146 -8.35 -4.46 -7.12
N ASP A 147 -7.83 -5.36 -6.29
CA ASP A 147 -6.61 -5.14 -5.50
C ASP A 147 -5.40 -4.77 -6.40
N CYS A 148 -4.68 -3.69 -6.04
CA CYS A 148 -3.46 -3.29 -6.75
C CYS A 148 -2.41 -4.41 -6.74
N ARG A 149 -1.92 -4.78 -7.93
CA ARG A 149 -1.01 -5.93 -8.10
C ARG A 149 0.40 -5.71 -7.54
N TYR A 150 0.76 -4.46 -7.26
CA TYR A 150 2.07 -4.07 -6.76
C TYR A 150 2.09 -3.86 -5.25
N GLU A 151 0.91 -3.80 -4.60
CA GLU A 151 0.82 -3.57 -3.17
C GLU A 151 1.24 -4.81 -2.37
N PRO A 152 2.25 -4.72 -1.48
CA PRO A 152 2.72 -5.87 -0.70
C PRO A 152 1.64 -6.60 0.09
N ARG A 153 0.68 -5.85 0.67
CA ARG A 153 -0.44 -6.41 1.44
C ARG A 153 -1.35 -7.26 0.55
N ASN A 154 -1.65 -6.80 -0.67
CA ASN A 154 -2.51 -7.52 -1.60
C ASN A 154 -1.81 -8.76 -2.17
N ILE A 155 -0.49 -8.67 -2.40
CA ILE A 155 0.33 -9.84 -2.76
C ILE A 155 0.27 -10.90 -1.65
N LEU A 156 0.45 -10.50 -0.39
CA LEU A 156 0.37 -11.41 0.76
C LEU A 156 -1.04 -12.00 0.91
N LYS A 157 -2.10 -11.18 0.83
CA LYS A 157 -3.51 -11.61 0.86
C LYS A 157 -3.76 -12.70 -0.20
N LYS A 158 -3.28 -12.49 -1.43
CA LYS A 158 -3.41 -13.45 -2.52
C LYS A 158 -2.70 -14.78 -2.20
N LEU A 159 -1.45 -14.74 -1.74
CA LEU A 159 -0.69 -15.93 -1.39
C LEU A 159 -1.35 -16.70 -0.23
N LEU A 160 -1.81 -15.98 0.79
CA LEU A 160 -2.49 -16.57 1.94
C LEU A 160 -3.79 -17.28 1.52
N ASN A 161 -4.61 -16.64 0.66
CA ASN A 161 -5.82 -17.25 0.13
C ASN A 161 -5.52 -18.53 -0.67
N GLN A 162 -4.43 -18.56 -1.44
CA GLN A 162 -4.00 -19.76 -2.16
C GLN A 162 -3.56 -20.88 -1.22
N LEU A 163 -2.83 -20.56 -0.15
CA LEU A 163 -2.44 -21.53 0.87
C LEU A 163 -3.68 -22.11 1.57
N HIS A 164 -4.61 -21.25 1.98
CA HIS A 164 -5.88 -21.67 2.60
C HIS A 164 -6.71 -22.58 1.68
N ALA A 165 -6.78 -22.28 0.37
CA ALA A 165 -7.46 -23.15 -0.60
C ALA A 165 -6.85 -24.56 -0.70
N ASN A 166 -5.59 -24.70 -0.29
CA ASN A 166 -4.87 -25.98 -0.19
C ASN A 166 -4.83 -26.53 1.25
N ASN A 167 -5.62 -25.99 2.18
CA ASN A 167 -5.65 -26.34 3.60
C ASN A 167 -4.31 -26.12 4.34
N TYR A 168 -3.47 -25.19 3.86
CA TYR A 168 -2.28 -24.73 4.57
C TYR A 168 -2.56 -23.42 5.30
N PHE A 169 -2.24 -23.38 6.59
CA PHE A 169 -2.44 -22.21 7.46
C PHE A 169 -1.09 -21.78 8.04
N PRO A 170 -0.78 -20.48 8.08
CA PRO A 170 0.39 -19.99 8.81
C PRO A 170 0.36 -20.43 10.27
N VAL A 171 1.52 -20.80 10.81
CA VAL A 171 1.71 -21.19 12.22
C VAL A 171 1.93 -19.98 13.12
#